data_AF-A0A8T5L1X5-F1
#
_entry.id   AF-A0A8T5L1X5-F1
#
_cell.length_a   1.000
_cell.length_b   1.000
_cell.length_c   1.000
_cell.angle_alpha   90.00
_cell.angle_beta   90.00
_cell.angle_gamma   90.00
#
_symmetry.space_group_name_H-M   'P 1'
#
loop_
_entity.id
_entity.type
_entity.pdbx_description
1 polymer ?
#
loop_
_entity_poly.entity_id
_entity_poly.type
_entity_poly.pdbx_seq_one_letter_code
_entity_poly.pdbx_strand_id
1 'polypeptide(L)'
;MPPQRRSVGVVLNKLIERVNSLMRRIRVLEQDNNVLRSRLDSVETESFNQSKLARTAVADLEKRLNRYEKQLQETEHVLKEVIAQMKKLATMSQIKELEALMDMYNPLKSEFMTREEVERAIDDRTGR
;
A
#
# COMPACT_ATOMS: atom_id res chain seq x y z
N MET A 1 -19.77 -79.36 -36.17
CA MET A 1 -20.68 -78.23 -36.45
C MET A 1 -20.14 -77.47 -37.65
N PRO A 2 -20.91 -77.26 -38.73
CA PRO A 2 -20.40 -76.57 -39.92
C PRO A 2 -20.24 -75.07 -39.64
N PRO A 3 -19.26 -74.39 -40.27
CA PRO A 3 -19.04 -72.97 -40.07
C PRO A 3 -20.22 -72.20 -40.67
N GLN A 4 -20.98 -71.50 -39.82
CA GLN A 4 -22.04 -70.59 -40.23
C GLN A 4 -21.44 -69.51 -41.14
N ARG A 5 -21.75 -69.59 -42.44
CA ARG A 5 -21.52 -68.49 -43.38
C ARG A 5 -22.34 -67.31 -42.88
N ARG A 6 -21.68 -66.35 -42.20
CA ARG A 6 -22.33 -65.09 -41.82
C ARG A 6 -22.87 -64.47 -43.10
N SER A 7 -24.19 -64.34 -43.19
CA SER A 7 -24.84 -63.64 -44.30
C SER A 7 -24.23 -62.24 -44.40
N VAL A 8 -23.82 -61.84 -45.61
CA VAL A 8 -23.26 -60.52 -45.91
C VAL A 8 -24.16 -59.41 -45.36
N GLY A 9 -25.48 -59.62 -45.36
CA GLY A 9 -26.46 -58.67 -44.80
C GLY A 9 -26.32 -58.45 -43.29
N VAL A 10 -25.94 -59.47 -42.50
CA VAL A 10 -25.73 -59.33 -41.05
C VAL A 10 -24.48 -58.51 -40.76
N VAL A 11 -23.43 -58.68 -41.58
CA VAL A 11 -22.20 -57.86 -41.47
C VAL A 11 -22.50 -56.42 -41.85
N LEU A 12 -23.27 -56.20 -42.93
CA LEU A 12 -23.68 -54.88 -43.38
C LEU A 12 -24.51 -54.13 -42.32
N ASN A 13 -25.49 -54.80 -41.71
CA ASN A 13 -26.32 -54.20 -40.65
C ASN A 13 -25.49 -53.79 -39.44
N LYS A 14 -24.55 -54.62 -39.00
CA LYS A 14 -23.64 -54.28 -37.90
C LYS A 14 -22.70 -53.11 -38.25
N LEU A 15 -22.27 -53.01 -39.50
CA LEU A 15 -21.49 -51.87 -39.97
C LEU A 15 -22.33 -50.59 -39.95
N ILE A 16 -23.58 -50.64 -40.41
CA ILE A 16 -24.51 -49.51 -40.38
C ILE A 16 -24.78 -49.06 -38.93
N GLU A 17 -25.06 -49.99 -38.01
CA GLU A 17 -25.22 -49.68 -36.59
C GLU A 17 -23.98 -49.02 -36.00
N ARG A 18 -22.78 -49.51 -36.35
CA ARG A 18 -21.52 -48.96 -35.87
C ARG A 18 -21.26 -47.56 -36.42
N VAL A 19 -21.51 -47.33 -37.71
CA VAL A 19 -21.40 -46.01 -38.34
C VAL A 19 -22.39 -45.04 -37.70
N ASN A 20 -23.63 -45.46 -37.47
CA ASN A 20 -24.64 -44.63 -36.80
C ASN A 20 -24.22 -44.27 -35.36
N SER A 21 -23.67 -45.22 -34.62
CA SER A 21 -23.13 -44.98 -33.27
C SER A 21 -21.96 -43.98 -33.31
N LEU A 22 -21.03 -44.14 -34.25
CA LEU A 22 -19.90 -43.23 -34.44
C LEU A 22 -20.36 -41.83 -34.83
N MET A 23 -21.34 -41.69 -35.73
CA MET A 23 -21.90 -40.37 -36.09
C MET A 23 -22.52 -39.66 -34.89
N ARG A 24 -23.26 -40.39 -34.04
CA ARG A 24 -23.79 -39.80 -32.79
C ARG A 24 -22.68 -39.34 -31.87
N ARG A 25 -21.62 -40.14 -31.70
CA ARG A 25 -20.46 -39.79 -30.87
C ARG A 25 -19.71 -38.57 -31.41
N ILE A 26 -19.51 -38.49 -32.72
CA ILE A 26 -18.87 -37.33 -33.37
C ILE A 26 -19.67 -36.07 -33.09
N ARG A 27 -21.00 -36.12 -33.25
CA ARG A 27 -21.86 -34.95 -32.99
C ARG A 27 -21.79 -34.47 -31.55
N VAL A 28 -21.74 -35.39 -30.58
CA VAL A 28 -21.55 -35.04 -29.15
C VAL A 28 -20.17 -34.41 -28.93
N LEU A 29 -19.11 -34.98 -29.50
CA LEU A 29 -17.76 -34.43 -29.38
C LEU A 29 -17.63 -33.04 -30.01
N GLU A 30 -18.29 -32.79 -31.14
CA GLU A 30 -18.34 -31.47 -31.78
C GLU A 30 -19.05 -30.45 -30.89
N GLN A 31 -20.18 -30.84 -30.29
CA GLN A 31 -20.91 -29.99 -29.35
C GLN A 31 -20.06 -29.68 -28.11
N ASP A 32 -19.43 -30.69 -27.52
CA ASP A 32 -18.56 -30.53 -26.36
C ASP A 32 -17.36 -29.64 -26.67
N ASN A 33 -16.76 -29.80 -27.86
CA ASN A 33 -15.66 -28.96 -28.32
C ASN A 33 -16.09 -27.50 -28.44
N ASN A 34 -17.26 -27.22 -29.02
CA ASN A 34 -17.80 -25.87 -29.13
C ASN A 34 -18.05 -25.24 -27.75
N VAL A 35 -18.57 -26.00 -26.79
CA VAL A 35 -18.77 -25.54 -25.40
C VAL A 35 -17.43 -25.26 -24.72
N LEU A 36 -16.44 -26.15 -24.87
CA LEU A 36 -15.10 -25.95 -24.31
C LEU A 36 -14.41 -24.73 -24.89
N ARG A 37 -14.53 -24.51 -26.20
CA ARG A 37 -13.97 -23.34 -26.88
C ARG A 37 -14.59 -22.05 -26.34
N SER A 38 -15.91 -21.99 -26.23
CA SER A 38 -16.60 -20.81 -25.66
C SER A 38 -16.20 -20.53 -24.20
N ARG A 39 -16.02 -21.58 -23.38
CA ARG A 39 -15.51 -21.43 -22.01
C ARG A 39 -14.08 -20.94 -21.98
N LEU A 40 -13.24 -21.43 -22.88
CA LEU A 40 -11.85 -21.02 -23.00
C LEU A 40 -11.75 -19.54 -23.39
N ASP A 41 -12.51 -19.10 -24.41
CA ASP A 41 -12.59 -17.69 -24.82
C ASP A 41 -13.03 -16.78 -23.65
N SER A 42 -13.99 -17.26 -22.84
CA SER A 42 -14.46 -16.52 -21.66
C SER A 42 -13.39 -16.41 -20.57
N VAL A 43 -12.67 -17.51 -20.30
CA VAL A 43 -11.58 -17.53 -19.32
C VAL A 43 -10.41 -16.66 -19.78
N GLU A 44 -10.06 -16.68 -21.06
CA GLU A 44 -9.03 -15.82 -21.64
C GLU A 44 -9.40 -14.34 -21.52
N THR A 45 -10.64 -14.00 -21.84
CA THR A 45 -11.14 -12.62 -21.71
C THR A 45 -11.12 -12.15 -20.26
N GLU A 46 -11.57 -12.98 -19.32
CA GLU A 46 -11.55 -12.64 -17.91
C GLU A 46 -10.11 -12.51 -17.39
N SER A 47 -9.22 -13.43 -17.75
CA SER A 47 -7.80 -13.37 -17.41
C SER A 47 -7.13 -12.09 -17.92
N PHE A 48 -7.43 -11.68 -19.15
CA PHE A 48 -6.94 -10.43 -19.72
C PHE A 48 -7.47 -9.20 -18.93
N ASN A 49 -8.75 -9.19 -18.59
CA ASN A 49 -9.36 -8.11 -17.82
C ASN A 49 -8.76 -8.02 -16.41
N GLN A 50 -8.58 -9.14 -15.72
CA GLN A 50 -7.95 -9.19 -14.40
C GLN A 50 -6.49 -8.72 -14.46
N SER A 51 -5.74 -9.13 -15.48
CA SER A 51 -4.36 -8.65 -15.69
C SER A 51 -4.31 -7.14 -15.90
N LYS A 52 -5.24 -6.58 -16.67
CA LYS A 52 -5.36 -5.13 -16.88
C LYS A 52 -5.68 -4.39 -15.58
N LEU A 53 -6.66 -4.88 -14.81
CA LEU A 53 -7.04 -4.32 -13.51
C LEU A 53 -5.87 -4.34 -12.52
N ALA A 54 -5.15 -5.46 -12.44
CA ALA A 54 -3.98 -5.59 -11.58
C ALA A 54 -2.89 -4.57 -11.96
N ARG A 55 -2.59 -4.39 -13.25
CA ARG A 55 -1.64 -3.38 -13.72
C ARG A 55 -2.05 -1.96 -13.34
N THR A 56 -3.34 -1.63 -13.48
CA THR A 56 -3.86 -0.32 -13.08
C THR A 56 -3.76 -0.11 -11.57
N ALA A 57 -4.07 -1.13 -10.77
CA ALA A 57 -3.96 -1.07 -9.31
C ALA A 57 -2.51 -0.86 -8.86
N VAL A 58 -1.55 -1.57 -9.47
CA VAL A 58 -0.12 -1.39 -9.20
C VAL A 58 0.33 0.03 -9.55
N ALA A 59 -0.08 0.56 -10.70
CA ALA A 59 0.26 1.93 -11.10
C ALA A 59 -0.34 3.00 -10.16
N ASP A 60 -1.55 2.78 -9.62
CA ASP A 60 -2.13 3.69 -8.63
C ASP A 60 -1.41 3.60 -7.28
N LEU A 61 -1.05 2.39 -6.84
CA LEU A 61 -0.25 2.18 -5.63
C LEU A 61 1.10 2.89 -5.72
N GLU A 62 1.79 2.79 -6.84
CA GLU A 62 3.06 3.48 -7.08
C GLU A 62 2.89 5.01 -6.98
N LYS A 63 1.83 5.57 -7.58
CA LYS A 63 1.51 7.00 -7.44
C LYS A 63 1.20 7.41 -6.00
N ARG A 64 0.53 6.55 -5.22
CA ARG A 64 0.23 6.80 -3.81
C ARG A 64 1.52 6.75 -2.96
N LEU A 65 2.37 5.77 -3.19
CA LEU A 65 3.67 5.65 -2.52
C LEU A 65 4.55 6.88 -2.78
N ASN A 66 4.67 7.31 -4.04
CA ASN A 66 5.42 8.52 -4.38
C ASN A 66 4.87 9.80 -3.73
N ARG A 67 3.55 9.87 -3.50
CA ARG A 67 2.94 10.99 -2.75
C ARG A 67 3.29 10.92 -1.27
N TYR A 68 3.20 9.74 -0.65
CA TYR A 68 3.55 9.56 0.76
C TYR A 68 5.04 9.82 1.01
N GLU A 69 5.92 9.41 0.10
CA GLU A 69 7.36 9.69 0.19
C GLU A 69 7.62 11.21 0.23
N LYS A 70 6.98 11.98 -0.65
CA LYS A 70 7.09 13.45 -0.65
C LYS A 70 6.58 14.07 0.65
N GLN A 71 5.41 13.63 1.12
CA GLN A 71 4.84 14.12 2.39
C GLN A 71 5.74 13.79 3.58
N LEU A 72 6.39 12.63 3.59
CA LEU A 72 7.35 12.25 4.62
C LEU A 72 8.59 13.15 4.58
N GLN A 73 9.12 13.44 3.40
CA GLN A 73 10.25 14.37 3.24
C GLN A 73 9.91 15.79 3.73
N GLU A 74 8.72 16.29 3.38
CA GLU A 74 8.24 17.59 3.86
C GLU A 74 8.09 17.59 5.39
N THR A 75 7.54 16.52 5.96
CA THR A 75 7.39 16.37 7.42
C THR A 75 8.75 16.33 8.12
N GLU A 76 9.72 15.59 7.56
CA GLU A 76 11.08 15.53 8.08
C GLU A 76 11.76 16.91 8.06
N HIS A 77 11.55 17.68 6.99
CA HIS A 77 12.04 19.06 6.91
C HIS A 77 11.47 19.94 8.01
N VAL A 78 10.13 19.95 8.16
CA VAL A 78 9.45 20.73 9.20
C VAL A 78 9.93 20.32 10.60
N LEU A 79 10.09 19.03 10.86
CA LEU A 79 10.62 18.54 12.14
C LEU A 79 12.04 19.05 12.41
N LYS A 80 12.91 19.05 11.40
CA LYS A 80 14.27 19.61 11.52
C LYS A 80 14.24 21.10 11.85
N GLU A 81 13.36 21.87 11.21
CA GLU A 81 13.19 23.29 11.49
C GLU A 81 12.67 23.54 12.92
N VAL A 82 11.67 22.78 13.36
CA VAL A 82 11.13 22.86 14.73
C VAL A 82 12.24 22.56 15.74
N ILE A 83 13.02 21.50 15.53
CA ILE A 83 14.17 21.16 16.40
C ILE A 83 15.19 22.31 16.41
N ALA A 84 15.49 22.92 15.26
CA ALA A 84 16.42 24.05 15.19
C ALA A 84 15.90 25.28 15.94
N GLN A 85 14.60 25.59 15.84
CA GLN A 85 13.98 26.68 16.59
C GLN A 85 13.97 26.41 18.09
N MET A 86 13.67 25.19 18.53
CA MET A 86 13.73 24.80 19.94
C MET A 86 15.13 24.97 20.52
N LYS A 87 16.18 24.57 19.78
CA LYS A 87 17.57 24.78 20.19
C LYS A 87 17.90 26.27 20.36
N LYS A 88 17.48 27.10 19.41
CA LYS A 88 17.67 28.57 19.48
C LYS A 88 16.96 29.17 20.68
N LEU A 89 15.71 28.77 20.94
CA LEU A 89 14.94 29.22 22.11
C LEU A 89 15.62 28.83 23.42
N ALA A 90 16.12 27.60 23.53
CA ALA A 90 16.88 27.15 24.70
C ALA A 90 18.15 27.99 24.93
N THR A 91 18.93 28.25 23.87
CA THR A 91 20.12 29.12 23.98
C THR A 91 19.77 30.56 24.35
N MET A 92 18.67 31.10 23.83
CA MET A 92 18.22 32.46 24.17
C MET A 92 17.75 32.55 25.63
N SER A 93 17.10 31.52 26.15
CA SER A 93 16.73 31.44 27.57
C SER A 93 17.96 31.47 28.47
N GLN A 94 18.98 30.67 28.14
CA GLN A 94 20.25 30.64 28.88
C GLN A 94 20.98 31.98 28.84
N ILE A 95 20.99 32.67 27.70
CA ILE A 95 21.59 34.01 27.59
C ILE A 95 20.84 35.03 28.45
N LYS A 96 19.50 35.00 28.45
CA LYS A 96 18.69 35.90 29.30
C LYS A 96 18.92 35.67 30.79
N GLU A 97 19.07 34.41 31.22
CA GLU A 97 19.43 34.09 32.61
C GLU A 97 20.81 34.65 32.98
N LEU A 98 21.77 34.58 32.06
CA LEU A 98 23.12 35.09 32.24
C LEU A 98 23.15 36.64 32.27
N GLU A 99 22.37 37.29 31.41
CA GLU A 99 22.16 38.74 31.43
C GLU A 99 21.50 39.19 32.75
N ALA A 100 20.49 38.47 33.22
CA ALA A 100 19.83 38.75 34.49
C ALA A 100 20.80 38.62 35.68
N LEU A 101 21.64 37.58 35.69
CA LEU A 101 22.73 37.43 36.67
C LEU A 101 23.73 38.58 36.59
N MET A 102 24.19 38.95 35.38
CA MET A 102 25.11 40.08 35.22
C MET A 102 24.51 41.41 35.68
N ASP A 103 23.23 41.67 35.40
CA ASP A 103 22.56 42.88 35.87
C ASP A 103 22.43 42.91 37.40
N MET A 104 22.24 41.76 38.04
CA MET A 104 22.18 41.63 39.50
C MET A 104 23.56 41.85 40.17
N TYR A 105 24.64 41.47 39.47
CA TYR A 105 26.03 41.66 39.94
C TYR A 105 26.65 42.98 39.53
N ASN A 106 26.00 43.79 38.68
CA ASN A 106 26.53 45.07 38.22
C ASN A 106 26.33 46.15 39.30
N PRO A 107 27.40 46.63 39.95
CA PRO A 107 27.31 47.62 41.04
C PRO A 107 26.83 49.01 40.58
N LEU A 108 26.70 49.24 39.27
CA LEU A 108 26.14 50.47 38.70
C LEU A 108 24.60 50.44 38.58
N LYS A 109 23.98 49.25 38.65
CA LYS A 109 22.51 49.04 38.66
C LYS A 109 21.99 48.50 39.99
N SER A 110 22.86 48.02 40.88
CA SER A 110 22.44 47.59 42.21
C SER A 110 22.10 48.82 43.07
N GLU A 111 20.81 49.16 43.16
CA GLU A 111 20.33 49.65 44.46
C GLU A 111 20.65 48.54 45.47
N PHE A 112 21.26 48.89 46.61
CA PHE A 112 21.67 47.91 47.63
C PHE A 112 20.44 47.20 48.19
N MET A 113 20.00 46.13 47.51
CA MET A 113 18.88 45.32 47.95
C MET A 113 19.37 44.36 49.05
N THR A 114 18.60 44.31 50.13
CA THR A 114 18.84 43.38 51.23
C THR A 114 18.51 41.95 50.81
N ARG A 115 19.06 40.95 51.52
CA ARG A 115 18.92 39.52 51.19
C ARG A 115 17.45 39.08 51.03
N GLU A 116 16.56 39.68 51.82
CA GLU A 116 15.11 39.43 51.84
C GLU A 116 14.36 40.06 50.66
N GLU A 117 14.92 41.09 50.02
CA GLU A 117 14.36 41.71 48.82
C GLU A 117 14.76 40.95 47.56
N VAL A 118 15.96 40.36 47.56
CA VAL A 118 16.43 39.47 46.48
C VAL A 118 15.61 38.17 46.45
N GLU A 119 15.34 37.55 47.60
CA GLU A 119 14.49 36.35 47.67
C GLU A 119 13.07 36.62 47.16
N ARG A 120 12.45 37.75 47.56
CA ARG A 120 11.12 38.14 47.06
C ARG A 120 11.09 38.42 45.57
N ALA A 121 12.10 39.09 45.02
CA ALA A 121 12.17 39.36 43.58
C ALA A 121 12.34 38.09 42.74
N ILE A 122 12.95 37.05 43.31
CA ILE A 122 13.11 35.74 42.67
C ILE A 122 11.80 34.95 42.71
N ASP A 123 11.12 34.90 43.86
CA ASP A 123 9.82 34.20 44.01
C ASP A 123 8.73 34.82 43.11
N ASP A 124 8.59 36.16 43.12
CA ASP A 124 7.60 36.87 42.30
C ASP A 124 7.81 36.66 40.78
N ARG A 125 9.06 36.40 40.33
CA ARG A 125 9.39 36.20 38.91
C ARG A 125 9.42 34.75 38.47
N THR A 126 9.68 33.80 39.37
CA THR A 126 9.69 32.36 39.04
C THR A 126 8.34 31.67 39.27
N GLY A 127 7.35 32.37 39.83
CA GLY A 127 5.97 31.91 39.91
C GLY A 127 5.80 30.68 40.80
N ARG A 128 6.60 30.60 41.86
CA ARG A 128 6.40 29.67 42.98
C ARG A 128 5.85 30.39 44.18
#